data_AF-A0A1F6P0C3-F1
#
_entry.id   AF-A0A1F6P0C3-F1
#
_cell.length_a   1.000
_cell.length_b   1.000
_cell.length_c   1.000
_cell.angle_alpha   90.00
_cell.angle_beta   90.00
_cell.angle_gamma   90.00
#
_symmetry.space_group_name_H-M   'P 1'
#
loop_
_entity.id
_entity.type
_entity.pdbx_description
1 polymer ?
#
loop_
_entity_poly.entity_id
_entity_poly.type
_entity_poly.pdbx_seq_one_letter_code
_entity_poly.pdbx_strand_id
1 'polypeptide(L)'
;MIFETKNFTTSTTNTEVLSIDVENKSVVEIITSTTLDFSDIITTTINLVVPYISQMPDGIFVKPWSKACEEATIIMIEEFYLKNKISLLPITVGKQGMSMLFAWEDKNFGYNDDTDASSTARIINDYSSFNAIVKRNPTLEEIKNEIKNNRPVISLHYGPALNNPYLHFKVDGPQYHMIVLKGFDDKNKEFIAHDPGTYQYSGNDFRYGYQTTISSLHDYDIKIKKAKEGVPVVLFTSPKIIIKTPGNTLYFIEDNKKYLISNPTTTFQQRRWSFRLIQTKTEDELRNFVDGNPIIHENGLLKTIEDL
;
A
#
# COMPACT_ATOMS: atom_id res chain seq x y z
N MET A 1 -50.82 -15.42 -28.70
CA MET A 1 -51.41 -16.63 -28.11
C MET A 1 -50.26 -17.42 -27.51
N ILE A 2 -50.31 -17.61 -26.19
CA ILE A 2 -49.65 -18.66 -25.38
C ILE A 2 -48.12 -18.57 -25.22
N PHE A 3 -47.72 -18.30 -23.97
CA PHE A 3 -46.44 -18.66 -23.35
C PHE A 3 -46.41 -20.18 -23.11
N GLU A 4 -45.28 -20.84 -23.34
CA GLU A 4 -44.99 -22.11 -22.66
C GLU A 4 -43.56 -22.17 -22.12
N THR A 5 -43.51 -22.37 -20.81
CA THR A 5 -42.37 -22.69 -19.95
C THR A 5 -41.86 -24.11 -20.20
N LYS A 6 -40.53 -24.33 -20.09
CA LYS A 6 -39.98 -25.68 -19.92
C LYS A 6 -39.15 -25.79 -18.64
N ASN A 7 -39.50 -26.82 -17.88
CA ASN A 7 -39.14 -27.12 -16.51
C ASN A 7 -37.74 -27.73 -16.36
N PHE A 8 -37.18 -27.47 -15.17
CA PHE A 8 -36.04 -28.15 -14.55
C PHE A 8 -36.32 -29.64 -14.32
N THR A 9 -35.30 -30.48 -14.44
CA THR A 9 -35.30 -31.86 -13.91
C THR A 9 -33.99 -32.10 -13.16
N THR A 10 -34.12 -32.39 -11.88
CA THR A 10 -33.06 -32.77 -10.93
C THR A 10 -32.67 -34.24 -11.12
N SER A 11 -31.37 -34.52 -11.11
CA SER A 11 -30.83 -35.89 -11.08
C SER A 11 -30.63 -36.35 -9.63
N THR A 12 -31.27 -37.46 -9.29
CA THR A 12 -31.20 -38.18 -8.02
C THR A 12 -29.96 -39.08 -7.94
N THR A 13 -29.25 -39.06 -6.82
CA THR A 13 -28.18 -40.03 -6.52
C THR A 13 -28.76 -41.23 -5.77
N ASN A 14 -28.49 -42.43 -6.30
CA ASN A 14 -28.87 -43.71 -5.71
C ASN A 14 -28.16 -43.94 -4.38
N THR A 15 -28.92 -44.42 -3.38
CA THR A 15 -28.41 -44.96 -2.13
C THR A 15 -28.54 -46.48 -2.20
N GLU A 16 -27.42 -47.20 -2.33
CA GLU A 16 -27.39 -48.64 -2.07
C GLU A 16 -27.12 -48.85 -0.57
N VAL A 17 -28.08 -49.46 0.11
CA VAL A 17 -27.97 -49.87 1.52
C VAL A 17 -27.41 -51.29 1.54
N LEU A 18 -26.13 -51.44 1.91
CA LEU A 18 -25.55 -52.73 2.27
C LEU A 18 -25.82 -53.00 3.75
N SER A 19 -26.74 -53.92 4.01
CA SER A 19 -26.98 -54.53 5.32
C SER A 19 -25.76 -55.38 5.72
N ILE A 20 -25.20 -55.13 6.91
CA ILE A 20 -24.11 -55.93 7.48
C ILE A 20 -24.67 -56.78 8.61
N ASP A 21 -24.62 -58.10 8.42
CA ASP A 21 -24.90 -59.09 9.47
C ASP A 21 -23.77 -59.10 10.52
N VAL A 22 -24.18 -59.04 11.78
CA VAL A 22 -23.31 -58.99 12.95
C VAL A 22 -22.88 -60.40 13.30
N GLU A 23 -21.68 -60.82 12.89
CA GLU A 23 -20.89 -61.86 13.55
C GLU A 23 -19.50 -62.02 12.91
N ASN A 24 -18.51 -61.23 13.33
CA ASN A 24 -17.23 -61.79 13.79
C ASN A 24 -16.26 -60.72 14.32
N LYS A 25 -15.58 -61.11 15.39
CA LYS A 25 -14.79 -60.29 16.28
C LYS A 25 -13.31 -60.34 15.84
N SER A 26 -12.93 -59.66 14.76
CA SER A 26 -11.50 -59.50 14.40
C SER A 26 -11.24 -58.42 13.33
N VAL A 27 -11.52 -57.15 13.61
CA VAL A 27 -10.81 -56.03 12.95
C VAL A 27 -10.62 -54.92 13.98
N VAL A 28 -9.78 -55.20 14.97
CA VAL A 28 -9.16 -54.17 15.79
C VAL A 28 -7.86 -53.82 15.10
N GLU A 29 -7.89 -52.96 14.07
CA GLU A 29 -6.73 -52.13 13.71
C GLU A 29 -7.06 -51.12 12.59
N ILE A 30 -6.59 -49.90 12.83
CA ILE A 30 -6.43 -48.78 11.88
C ILE A 30 -7.71 -48.00 11.54
N ILE A 31 -8.24 -47.29 12.54
CA ILE A 31 -8.75 -45.93 12.32
C ILE A 31 -8.08 -45.03 13.37
N THR A 32 -6.77 -44.86 13.25
CA THR A 32 -6.08 -43.71 13.85
C THR A 32 -6.58 -42.46 13.14
N SER A 33 -7.56 -41.81 13.76
CA SER A 33 -7.66 -40.35 13.92
C SER A 33 -6.70 -39.54 13.03
N THR A 34 -7.10 -39.26 11.80
CA THR A 34 -6.62 -38.06 11.08
C THR A 34 -7.74 -37.04 11.12
N THR A 35 -7.90 -36.39 12.27
CA THR A 35 -8.55 -35.08 12.30
C THR A 35 -7.62 -34.12 11.57
N LEU A 36 -7.80 -33.98 10.25
CA LEU A 36 -7.25 -32.84 9.53
C LEU A 36 -7.82 -31.60 10.19
N ASP A 37 -6.96 -30.84 10.86
CA ASP A 37 -7.34 -29.59 11.49
C ASP A 37 -7.77 -28.62 10.39
N PHE A 38 -9.07 -28.32 10.31
CA PHE A 38 -9.64 -27.52 9.23
C PHE A 38 -9.17 -26.05 9.29
N SER A 39 -8.47 -25.66 10.35
CA SER A 39 -7.77 -24.37 10.46
C SER A 39 -6.56 -24.26 9.54
N ASP A 40 -5.96 -25.37 9.07
CA ASP A 40 -4.72 -25.37 8.28
C ASP A 40 -4.91 -25.05 6.78
N ILE A 41 -6.14 -24.76 6.31
CA ILE A 41 -6.40 -24.44 4.89
C ILE A 41 -7.31 -23.20 4.71
N ILE A 42 -7.27 -22.23 5.63
CA ILE A 42 -7.83 -20.90 5.31
C ILE A 42 -6.77 -20.12 4.53
N THR A 43 -6.69 -20.37 3.22
CA THR A 43 -5.90 -19.53 2.32
C THR A 43 -6.53 -18.13 2.30
N THR A 44 -5.80 -17.14 2.82
CA THR A 44 -6.28 -15.77 2.89
C THR A 44 -5.92 -15.02 1.62
N THR A 45 -6.91 -14.37 1.02
CA THR A 45 -6.72 -13.41 -0.07
C THR A 45 -7.25 -12.06 0.39
N ILE A 46 -6.41 -11.03 0.33
CA ILE A 46 -6.81 -9.64 0.60
C ILE A 46 -6.42 -8.81 -0.61
N ASN A 47 -7.32 -7.96 -1.08
CA ASN A 47 -7.06 -6.97 -2.12
C ASN A 47 -7.72 -5.64 -1.74
N LEU A 48 -6.93 -4.68 -1.26
CA LEU A 48 -7.43 -3.36 -0.88
C LEU A 48 -7.90 -2.59 -2.12
N VAL A 49 -8.88 -1.69 -2.02
CA VAL A 49 -9.29 -0.86 -3.17
C VAL A 49 -8.44 0.41 -3.22
N VAL A 50 -7.19 0.26 -3.63
CA VAL A 50 -6.25 1.38 -3.87
C VAL A 50 -6.47 1.86 -5.32
N PRO A 51 -6.68 3.16 -5.56
CA PRO A 51 -6.74 3.70 -6.92
C PRO A 51 -5.40 3.55 -7.66
N TYR A 52 -5.44 3.32 -8.97
CA TYR A 52 -4.25 3.18 -9.81
C TYR A 52 -4.00 4.41 -10.69
N ILE A 53 -2.73 4.78 -10.86
CA ILE A 53 -2.25 5.68 -11.92
C ILE A 53 -0.85 5.24 -12.37
N SER A 54 -0.57 5.36 -13.67
CA SER A 54 0.79 5.17 -14.21
C SER A 54 1.66 6.40 -13.93
N GLN A 55 2.97 6.19 -13.76
CA GLN A 55 3.95 7.29 -13.73
C GLN A 55 3.99 8.07 -15.06
N MET A 56 3.46 7.50 -16.14
CA MET A 56 3.24 8.15 -17.43
C MET A 56 1.73 8.22 -17.72
N PRO A 57 0.99 9.19 -17.15
CA PRO A 57 -0.46 9.24 -17.33
C PRO A 57 -0.91 9.29 -18.79
N ASP A 58 -0.13 9.94 -19.66
CA ASP A 58 -0.41 10.05 -21.11
C ASP A 58 0.32 8.98 -21.94
N GLY A 59 1.02 8.03 -21.30
CA GLY A 59 1.85 7.02 -21.97
C GLY A 59 3.14 7.55 -22.61
N ILE A 60 3.57 8.78 -22.27
CA ILE A 60 4.78 9.42 -22.80
C ILE A 60 5.91 9.29 -21.78
N PHE A 61 6.98 8.56 -22.14
CA PHE A 61 8.15 8.34 -21.28
C PHE A 61 9.19 9.45 -21.43
N VAL A 62 8.93 10.61 -20.82
CA VAL A 62 9.83 11.78 -20.80
C VAL A 62 9.88 12.37 -19.39
N LYS A 63 11.00 13.01 -19.00
CA LYS A 63 11.07 13.69 -17.70
C LYS A 63 10.01 14.80 -17.60
N PRO A 64 9.41 15.03 -16.41
CA PRO A 64 9.68 14.32 -15.15
C PRO A 64 9.02 12.91 -15.06
N TRP A 65 8.01 12.62 -15.88
CA TRP A 65 7.22 11.36 -15.86
C TRP A 65 8.03 10.06 -15.97
N SER A 66 9.14 10.07 -16.72
CA SER A 66 10.02 8.90 -16.84
C SER A 66 10.74 8.51 -15.55
N LYS A 67 10.63 9.36 -14.52
CA LYS A 67 11.22 9.23 -13.18
C LYS A 67 10.19 9.36 -12.06
N ALA A 68 8.90 9.21 -12.39
CA ALA A 68 7.83 9.52 -11.46
C ALA A 68 7.22 8.31 -10.74
N CYS A 69 7.98 7.24 -10.52
CA CYS A 69 7.41 6.03 -9.90
C CYS A 69 7.05 6.29 -8.43
N GLU A 70 7.89 7.05 -7.73
CA GLU A 70 7.72 7.52 -6.37
C GLU A 70 6.45 8.37 -6.24
N GLU A 71 6.31 9.41 -7.05
CA GLU A 71 5.16 10.31 -6.99
C GLU A 71 3.87 9.58 -7.34
N ALA A 72 3.90 8.68 -8.32
CA ALA A 72 2.75 7.85 -8.64
C ALA A 72 2.33 6.97 -7.46
N THR A 73 3.26 6.31 -6.77
CA THR A 73 2.94 5.51 -5.57
C THR A 73 2.38 6.35 -4.43
N ILE A 74 2.91 7.56 -4.20
CA ILE A 74 2.41 8.49 -3.20
C ILE A 74 0.98 8.90 -3.52
N ILE A 75 0.67 9.26 -4.77
CA ILE A 75 -0.69 9.66 -5.17
C ILE A 75 -1.70 8.53 -5.06
N MET A 76 -1.32 7.30 -5.43
CA MET A 76 -2.20 6.12 -5.27
C MET A 76 -2.60 5.91 -3.80
N ILE A 77 -1.63 5.99 -2.88
CA ILE A 77 -1.88 5.78 -1.45
C ILE A 77 -2.59 6.97 -0.81
N GLU A 78 -2.27 8.19 -1.22
CA GLU A 78 -2.98 9.40 -0.79
C GLU A 78 -4.47 9.27 -1.10
N GLU A 79 -4.83 8.95 -2.35
CA GLU A 79 -6.23 8.80 -2.75
C GLU A 79 -6.94 7.64 -2.00
N PHE A 80 -6.22 6.55 -1.71
CA PHE A 80 -6.73 5.47 -0.86
C PHE A 80 -7.08 5.97 0.56
N TYR A 81 -6.19 6.72 1.20
CA TYR A 81 -6.44 7.24 2.56
C TYR A 81 -7.50 8.34 2.58
N LEU A 82 -7.61 9.13 1.52
CA LEU A 82 -8.72 10.07 1.27
C LEU A 82 -10.07 9.39 0.98
N LYS A 83 -10.12 8.05 1.06
CA LYS A 83 -11.30 7.20 0.88
C LYS A 83 -11.87 7.27 -0.52
N ASN A 84 -11.05 7.63 -1.51
CA ASN A 84 -11.42 7.46 -2.90
C ASN A 84 -11.51 5.97 -3.22
N LYS A 85 -12.59 5.57 -3.89
CA LYS A 85 -12.90 4.17 -4.22
C LYS A 85 -12.87 3.89 -5.72
N ILE A 86 -12.45 4.86 -6.53
CA ILE A 86 -12.27 4.63 -7.96
C ILE A 86 -11.09 3.68 -8.19
N SER A 87 -11.24 2.76 -9.14
CA SER A 87 -10.19 1.80 -9.47
C SER A 87 -9.04 2.46 -10.24
N LEU A 88 -9.37 3.32 -11.21
CA LEU A 88 -8.41 4.06 -12.01
C LEU A 88 -8.58 5.55 -11.72
N LEU A 89 -7.49 6.25 -11.39
CA LEU A 89 -7.51 7.70 -11.23
C LEU A 89 -7.62 8.38 -12.61
N PRO A 90 -8.39 9.48 -12.72
CA PRO A 90 -8.37 10.31 -13.90
C PRO A 90 -6.96 10.84 -14.14
N ILE A 91 -6.52 10.81 -15.41
CA ILE A 91 -5.19 11.31 -15.83
C ILE A 91 -4.93 12.73 -15.30
N THR A 92 -5.92 13.61 -15.36
CA THR A 92 -5.81 14.99 -14.88
C THR A 92 -5.52 15.07 -13.38
N VAL A 93 -6.18 14.24 -12.57
CA VAL A 93 -5.97 14.16 -11.12
C VAL A 93 -4.56 13.62 -10.82
N GLY A 94 -4.18 12.53 -11.48
CA GLY A 94 -2.85 11.94 -11.33
C GLY A 94 -1.72 12.92 -11.69
N LYS A 95 -1.82 13.57 -12.85
CA LYS A 95 -0.86 14.58 -13.30
C LYS A 95 -0.79 15.77 -12.33
N GLN A 96 -1.94 16.28 -11.90
CA GLN A 96 -1.96 17.40 -10.97
C GLN A 96 -1.30 17.03 -9.63
N GLY A 97 -1.62 15.85 -9.08
CA GLY A 97 -1.05 15.36 -7.84
C GLY A 97 0.47 15.18 -7.90
N MET A 98 0.97 14.53 -8.96
CA MET A 98 2.40 14.32 -9.18
C MET A 98 3.13 15.64 -9.45
N SER A 99 2.55 16.55 -10.25
CA SER A 99 3.15 17.87 -10.49
C SER A 99 3.35 18.69 -9.21
N MET A 100 2.46 18.55 -8.23
CA MET A 100 2.65 19.17 -6.92
C MET A 100 3.81 18.54 -6.14
N LEU A 101 4.04 17.24 -6.28
CA LEU A 101 5.18 16.56 -5.64
C LEU A 101 6.49 16.98 -6.30
N PHE A 102 6.58 16.98 -7.64
CA PHE A 102 7.75 17.49 -8.36
C PHE A 102 8.14 18.90 -7.92
N ALA A 103 7.16 19.81 -7.81
CA ALA A 103 7.42 21.18 -7.37
C ALA A 103 7.92 21.24 -5.91
N TRP A 104 7.45 20.33 -5.05
CA TRP A 104 7.93 20.22 -3.68
C TRP A 104 9.36 19.69 -3.63
N GLU A 105 9.68 18.66 -4.42
CA GLU A 105 11.03 18.11 -4.52
C GLU A 105 12.01 19.13 -5.10
N ASP A 106 11.65 19.83 -6.18
CA ASP A 106 12.47 20.91 -6.74
C ASP A 106 12.76 22.00 -5.70
N LYS A 107 11.77 22.34 -4.85
CA LYS A 107 11.95 23.33 -3.76
C LYS A 107 12.84 22.80 -2.63
N ASN A 108 12.69 21.54 -2.22
CA ASN A 108 13.26 21.01 -0.97
C ASN A 108 14.52 20.15 -1.16
N PHE A 109 14.68 19.53 -2.31
CA PHE A 109 15.83 18.71 -2.71
C PHE A 109 16.63 19.35 -3.84
N GLY A 110 16.02 20.23 -4.63
CA GLY A 110 16.65 20.84 -5.82
C GLY A 110 16.64 19.94 -7.05
N TYR A 111 15.91 18.82 -7.01
CA TYR A 111 15.73 17.86 -8.10
C TYR A 111 14.44 17.05 -7.90
N ASN A 112 13.93 16.43 -8.97
CA ASN A 112 12.76 15.53 -9.02
C ASN A 112 13.08 14.27 -9.85
N ASP A 113 14.05 13.49 -9.37
CA ASP A 113 14.54 12.24 -9.96
C ASP A 113 14.47 11.15 -8.88
N ASP A 114 15.02 9.97 -9.14
CA ASP A 114 14.94 8.83 -8.21
C ASP A 114 15.28 9.22 -6.74
N THR A 115 14.40 8.86 -5.79
CA THR A 115 14.60 9.10 -4.35
C THR A 115 14.81 7.80 -3.57
N ASP A 116 15.60 7.87 -2.49
CA ASP A 116 15.77 6.76 -1.54
C ASP A 116 14.60 6.69 -0.54
N ALA A 117 14.51 5.60 0.22
CA ALA A 117 13.41 5.36 1.16
C ALA A 117 13.20 6.52 2.14
N SER A 118 14.29 7.06 2.69
CA SER A 118 14.25 8.15 3.67
C SER A 118 13.77 9.46 3.04
N SER A 119 14.22 9.76 1.81
CA SER A 119 13.78 10.94 1.05
C SER A 119 12.31 10.82 0.64
N THR A 120 11.86 9.66 0.15
CA THR A 120 10.45 9.43 -0.16
C THR A 120 9.57 9.50 1.09
N ALA A 121 10.01 8.92 2.22
CA ALA A 121 9.30 9.03 3.48
C ALA A 121 9.20 10.49 3.95
N ARG A 122 10.24 11.30 3.73
CA ARG A 122 10.20 12.74 4.01
C ARG A 122 9.16 13.46 3.14
N ILE A 123 9.10 13.20 1.83
CA ILE A 123 8.05 13.76 0.96
C ILE A 123 6.67 13.45 1.53
N ILE A 124 6.42 12.18 1.89
CA ILE A 124 5.13 11.73 2.41
C ILE A 124 4.78 12.44 3.73
N ASN A 125 5.71 12.45 4.69
CA ASN A 125 5.44 12.95 6.03
C ASN A 125 5.25 14.47 6.04
N ASP A 126 6.01 15.20 5.21
CA ASP A 126 5.96 16.66 5.11
C ASP A 126 4.86 17.16 4.19
N TYR A 127 4.52 16.42 3.12
CA TYR A 127 3.72 16.92 2.00
C TYR A 127 2.71 15.92 1.41
N SER A 128 2.09 15.11 2.26
CA SER A 128 0.92 14.31 1.89
C SER A 128 -0.11 14.25 3.02
N SER A 129 -1.27 13.67 2.73
CA SER A 129 -2.32 13.41 3.71
C SER A 129 -2.11 12.15 4.57
N PHE A 130 -0.99 11.43 4.41
CA PHE A 130 -0.68 10.20 5.14
C PHE A 130 0.76 10.19 5.68
N ASN A 131 1.11 9.16 6.45
CA ASN A 131 2.43 8.98 7.06
C ASN A 131 3.14 7.78 6.46
N ALA A 132 4.47 7.80 6.46
CA ALA A 132 5.33 6.68 6.09
C ALA A 132 6.46 6.48 7.11
N ILE A 133 6.77 5.23 7.39
CA ILE A 133 7.92 4.81 8.19
C ILE A 133 8.81 3.90 7.34
N VAL A 134 10.11 4.19 7.33
CA VAL A 134 11.11 3.36 6.66
C VAL A 134 11.29 2.06 7.44
N LYS A 135 11.01 0.93 6.81
CA LYS A 135 11.28 -0.40 7.36
C LYS A 135 12.37 -1.07 6.55
N ARG A 136 13.57 -1.18 7.15
CA ARG A 136 14.69 -1.95 6.60
C ARG A 136 14.53 -3.43 6.92
N ASN A 137 14.93 -4.29 5.99
CA ASN A 137 14.83 -5.74 6.05
C ASN A 137 13.45 -6.24 6.52
N PRO A 138 12.35 -5.84 5.85
CA PRO A 138 11.03 -6.32 6.21
C PRO A 138 10.90 -7.83 5.96
N THR A 139 10.17 -8.50 6.83
CA THR A 139 9.72 -9.87 6.59
C THR A 139 8.43 -9.88 5.76
N LEU A 140 8.17 -11.00 5.08
CA LEU A 140 6.91 -11.24 4.35
C LEU A 140 5.69 -11.02 5.24
N GLU A 141 5.71 -11.54 6.47
CA GLU A 141 4.58 -11.41 7.40
C GLU A 141 4.38 -9.99 7.92
N GLU A 142 5.44 -9.19 8.11
CA GLU A 142 5.29 -7.78 8.46
C GLU A 142 4.57 -7.01 7.34
N ILE A 143 4.95 -7.22 6.06
CA ILE A 143 4.26 -6.60 4.91
C ILE A 143 2.79 -7.05 4.85
N LYS A 144 2.52 -8.35 5.00
CA LYS A 144 1.14 -8.87 5.02
C LYS A 144 0.33 -8.30 6.17
N ASN A 145 0.94 -8.09 7.34
CA ASN A 145 0.27 -7.52 8.50
C ASN A 145 -0.14 -6.06 8.27
N GLU A 146 0.68 -5.25 7.58
CA GLU A 146 0.26 -3.92 7.15
C GLU A 146 -1.00 -3.99 6.27
N ILE A 147 -0.98 -4.85 5.24
CA ILE A 147 -2.09 -5.00 4.31
C ILE A 147 -3.36 -5.50 5.03
N LYS A 148 -3.25 -6.48 5.93
CA LYS A 148 -4.35 -6.97 6.79
C LYS A 148 -4.97 -5.86 7.63
N ASN A 149 -4.17 -4.87 8.04
CA ASN A 149 -4.62 -3.70 8.79
C ASN A 149 -5.09 -2.55 7.89
N ASN A 150 -5.40 -2.81 6.61
CA ASN A 150 -5.87 -1.81 5.64
C ASN A 150 -4.83 -0.68 5.44
N ARG A 151 -3.55 -1.04 5.42
CA ARG A 151 -2.42 -0.16 5.14
C ARG A 151 -1.62 -0.70 3.95
N PRO A 152 -1.77 -0.13 2.74
CA PRO A 152 -0.93 -0.51 1.61
C PRO A 152 0.53 -0.17 1.89
N VAL A 153 1.45 -0.91 1.30
CA VAL A 153 2.89 -0.76 1.52
C VAL A 153 3.52 -0.24 0.23
N ILE A 154 4.39 0.76 0.32
CA ILE A 154 5.22 1.15 -0.82
C ILE A 154 6.50 0.32 -0.73
N SER A 155 6.87 -0.38 -1.81
CA SER A 155 8.08 -1.19 -1.85
C SER A 155 9.06 -0.68 -2.90
N LEU A 156 10.34 -0.73 -2.54
CA LEU A 156 11.46 -0.22 -3.33
C LEU A 156 12.26 -1.38 -3.88
N HIS A 157 12.61 -1.34 -5.17
CA HIS A 157 13.14 -2.50 -5.87
C HIS A 157 14.34 -2.20 -6.74
N TYR A 158 15.26 -3.17 -6.82
CA TYR A 158 16.12 -3.32 -7.99
C TYR A 158 15.27 -3.83 -9.15
N GLY A 159 14.87 -2.91 -10.03
CA GLY A 159 13.84 -3.17 -11.05
C GLY A 159 14.03 -4.42 -11.91
N PRO A 160 15.25 -4.77 -12.38
CA PRO A 160 15.45 -5.98 -13.17
C PRO A 160 15.11 -7.28 -12.41
N ALA A 161 15.25 -7.29 -11.07
CA ALA A 161 14.92 -8.45 -10.26
C ALA A 161 13.41 -8.68 -10.06
N LEU A 162 12.55 -7.72 -10.45
CA LEU A 162 11.10 -7.92 -10.48
C LEU A 162 10.66 -8.89 -11.58
N ASN A 163 11.50 -9.11 -12.61
CA ASN A 163 11.19 -9.95 -13.77
C ASN A 163 9.83 -9.61 -14.43
N ASN A 164 9.44 -8.34 -14.41
CA ASN A 164 8.17 -7.90 -14.99
C ASN A 164 8.35 -7.62 -16.50
N PRO A 165 7.68 -8.39 -17.39
CA PRO A 165 7.76 -8.21 -18.84
C PRO A 165 6.97 -7.00 -19.37
N TYR A 166 6.54 -6.09 -18.50
CA TYR A 166 5.86 -4.85 -18.88
C TYR A 166 6.65 -3.60 -18.51
N LEU A 167 7.83 -3.75 -17.90
CA LEU A 167 8.75 -2.65 -17.52
C LEU A 167 9.72 -2.26 -18.65
N HIS A 168 9.29 -2.30 -19.92
CA HIS A 168 10.18 -2.22 -21.09
C HIS A 168 10.43 -0.81 -21.64
N PHE A 169 10.38 0.23 -20.81
CA PHE A 169 10.65 1.62 -21.25
C PHE A 169 12.14 1.92 -21.45
N LYS A 170 13.00 0.96 -21.12
CA LYS A 170 14.41 0.85 -21.51
C LYS A 170 14.68 -0.59 -21.93
N VAL A 171 15.71 -0.80 -22.75
CA VAL A 171 16.14 -2.14 -23.22
C VAL A 171 16.30 -3.12 -22.05
N ASP A 172 16.81 -2.65 -20.91
CA ASP A 172 17.04 -3.45 -19.70
C ASP A 172 16.06 -3.14 -18.55
N GLY A 173 14.99 -2.38 -18.81
CA GLY A 173 14.06 -1.88 -17.81
C GLY A 173 14.64 -0.85 -16.83
N PRO A 174 13.87 -0.41 -15.81
CA PRO A 174 14.34 0.54 -14.80
C PRO A 174 15.32 -0.14 -13.85
N GLN A 175 16.45 0.52 -13.53
CA GLN A 175 17.45 -0.02 -12.58
C GLN A 175 17.03 0.14 -11.11
N TYR A 176 16.03 0.98 -10.86
CA TYR A 176 15.40 1.23 -9.58
C TYR A 176 13.92 1.47 -9.84
N HIS A 177 13.05 0.96 -8.97
CA HIS A 177 11.60 1.06 -9.17
C HIS A 177 10.83 1.03 -7.85
N MET A 178 9.68 1.72 -7.81
CA MET A 178 8.77 1.72 -6.68
C MET A 178 7.36 1.27 -7.09
N ILE A 179 6.76 0.39 -6.29
CA ILE A 179 5.41 -0.14 -6.50
C ILE A 179 4.59 -0.08 -5.21
N VAL A 180 3.27 -0.21 -5.33
CA VAL A 180 2.37 -0.30 -4.16
C VAL A 180 1.90 -1.74 -3.98
N LEU A 181 2.28 -2.37 -2.88
CA LEU A 181 1.72 -3.65 -2.44
C LEU A 181 0.40 -3.38 -1.71
N LYS A 182 -0.69 -3.86 -2.28
CA LYS A 182 -2.07 -3.56 -1.84
C LYS A 182 -2.88 -4.81 -1.51
N GLY A 183 -2.31 -5.98 -1.70
CA GLY A 183 -2.98 -7.24 -1.49
C GLY A 183 -2.02 -8.40 -1.51
N PHE A 184 -2.50 -9.57 -1.10
CA PHE A 184 -1.79 -10.82 -1.20
C PHE A 184 -2.76 -11.98 -1.36
N ASP A 185 -2.24 -13.08 -1.89
CA ASP A 185 -2.95 -14.33 -2.12
C ASP A 185 -2.08 -15.50 -1.64
N ASP A 186 -2.38 -16.01 -0.44
CA ASP A 186 -1.58 -17.07 0.19
C ASP A 186 -1.68 -18.40 -0.58
N LYS A 187 -2.77 -18.62 -1.33
CA LYS A 187 -2.93 -19.82 -2.15
C LYS A 187 -1.91 -19.84 -3.29
N ASN A 188 -1.76 -18.71 -3.97
CA ASN A 188 -0.85 -18.58 -5.11
C ASN A 188 0.57 -18.11 -4.72
N LYS A 189 0.76 -17.70 -3.45
CA LYS A 189 2.01 -17.13 -2.94
C LYS A 189 2.42 -15.85 -3.67
N GLU A 190 1.46 -14.97 -3.88
CA GLU A 190 1.61 -13.74 -4.66
C GLU A 190 1.18 -12.50 -3.89
N PHE A 191 1.89 -11.40 -4.09
CA PHE A 191 1.38 -10.06 -3.82
C PHE A 191 0.55 -9.57 -5.00
N ILE A 192 -0.49 -8.79 -4.68
CA ILE A 192 -1.25 -7.98 -5.63
C ILE A 192 -0.73 -6.56 -5.50
N ALA A 193 -0.22 -5.99 -6.59
CA ALA A 193 0.47 -4.72 -6.59
C ALA A 193 -0.06 -3.76 -7.66
N HIS A 194 0.08 -2.47 -7.39
CA HIS A 194 0.03 -1.44 -8.43
C HIS A 194 1.43 -1.06 -8.84
N ASP A 195 1.77 -1.36 -10.08
CA ASP A 195 3.05 -1.04 -10.69
C ASP A 195 2.92 0.16 -11.64
N PRO A 196 3.40 1.36 -11.24
CA PRO A 196 3.21 2.57 -12.04
C PRO A 196 4.11 2.61 -13.28
N GLY A 197 5.14 1.77 -13.36
CA GLY A 197 6.17 1.79 -14.41
C GLY A 197 5.86 0.95 -15.62
N THR A 198 4.63 0.43 -15.73
CA THR A 198 4.13 -0.31 -16.88
C THR A 198 3.39 0.61 -17.86
N TYR A 199 3.13 0.12 -19.08
CA TYR A 199 2.36 0.87 -20.07
C TYR A 199 0.89 1.00 -19.66
N GLN A 200 0.40 2.24 -19.61
CA GLN A 200 -0.98 2.57 -19.27
C GLN A 200 -1.45 1.87 -17.97
N TYR A 201 -2.38 0.94 -18.07
CA TYR A 201 -3.03 0.28 -16.94
C TYR A 201 -2.56 -1.16 -16.71
N SER A 202 -1.51 -1.62 -17.42
CA SER A 202 -1.03 -3.01 -17.31
C SER A 202 -0.47 -3.37 -15.93
N GLY A 203 -0.11 -2.38 -15.12
CA GLY A 203 0.39 -2.56 -13.77
C GLY A 203 -0.69 -2.50 -12.70
N ASN A 204 -1.96 -2.29 -13.07
CA ASN A 204 -3.09 -2.30 -12.15
C ASN A 204 -3.38 -3.74 -11.68
N ASP A 205 -3.30 -3.98 -10.38
CA ASP A 205 -3.46 -5.32 -9.76
C ASP A 205 -2.51 -6.38 -10.35
N PHE A 206 -1.29 -5.96 -10.73
CA PHE A 206 -0.25 -6.86 -11.20
C PHE A 206 0.17 -7.84 -10.10
N ARG A 207 0.49 -9.07 -10.49
CA ARG A 207 0.81 -10.16 -9.55
C ARG A 207 2.29 -10.45 -9.54
N TYR A 208 2.88 -10.38 -8.35
CA TYR A 208 4.28 -10.72 -8.11
C TYR A 208 4.38 -11.87 -7.12
N GLY A 209 5.17 -12.90 -7.41
CA GLY A 209 5.45 -13.96 -6.45
C GLY A 209 6.16 -13.42 -5.20
N TYR A 210 5.83 -13.92 -4.02
CA TYR A 210 6.44 -13.48 -2.75
C TYR A 210 7.96 -13.47 -2.78
N GLN A 211 8.56 -14.55 -3.30
CA GLN A 211 10.00 -14.67 -3.40
C GLN A 211 10.58 -13.55 -4.28
N THR A 212 10.00 -13.33 -5.48
CA THR A 212 10.43 -12.29 -6.40
C THR A 212 10.35 -10.90 -5.77
N THR A 213 9.22 -10.59 -5.11
CA THR A 213 9.05 -9.29 -4.44
C THR A 213 10.08 -9.10 -3.33
N ILE A 214 10.23 -10.07 -2.41
CA ILE A 214 11.14 -9.95 -1.27
C ILE A 214 12.61 -9.88 -1.72
N SER A 215 13.02 -10.73 -2.67
CA SER A 215 14.42 -10.75 -3.15
C SER A 215 14.80 -9.56 -4.01
N SER A 216 13.82 -8.84 -4.56
CA SER A 216 14.07 -7.63 -5.35
C SER A 216 14.07 -6.36 -4.51
N LEU A 217 13.75 -6.43 -3.21
CA LEU A 217 13.73 -5.26 -2.33
C LEU A 217 15.13 -4.67 -2.19
N HIS A 218 15.27 -3.41 -2.56
CA HIS A 218 16.52 -2.67 -2.48
C HIS A 218 16.28 -1.16 -2.41
N ASP A 219 16.90 -0.51 -1.43
CA ASP A 219 16.94 0.96 -1.32
C ASP A 219 17.78 1.58 -2.45
N TYR A 220 17.51 2.83 -2.78
CA TYR A 220 18.28 3.56 -3.77
C TYR A 220 19.47 4.26 -3.11
N ASP A 221 20.69 4.02 -3.58
CA ASP A 221 21.84 4.81 -3.14
C ASP A 221 21.98 6.05 -4.04
N ILE A 222 21.65 7.22 -3.49
CA ILE A 222 21.70 8.51 -4.18
C ILE A 222 23.14 8.88 -4.60
N LYS A 223 24.16 8.47 -3.84
CA LYS A 223 25.56 8.84 -4.10
C LYS A 223 26.10 8.12 -5.34
N ILE A 224 25.82 6.82 -5.46
CA ILE A 224 26.29 6.00 -6.59
C ILE A 224 25.22 5.78 -7.67
N LYS A 225 24.00 6.26 -7.44
CA LYS A 225 22.83 6.18 -8.34
C LYS A 225 22.46 4.76 -8.73
N LYS A 226 22.39 3.86 -7.75
CA LYS A 226 22.11 2.43 -7.95
C LYS A 226 21.28 1.86 -6.81
N ALA A 227 20.40 0.91 -7.13
CA ALA A 227 19.63 0.17 -6.12
C ALA A 227 20.24 -1.19 -5.75
N LYS A 228 20.90 -1.90 -6.67
CA LYS A 228 21.29 -3.31 -6.48
C LYS A 228 22.04 -3.63 -5.17
N GLU A 229 22.84 -2.69 -4.65
CA GLU A 229 23.63 -2.87 -3.42
C GLU A 229 22.92 -2.29 -2.17
N GLY A 230 21.78 -1.62 -2.36
CA GLY A 230 20.99 -1.03 -1.30
C GLY A 230 20.34 -2.08 -0.42
N VAL A 231 20.17 -1.74 0.86
CA VAL A 231 19.52 -2.64 1.82
C VAL A 231 18.05 -2.87 1.44
N PRO A 232 17.51 -4.08 1.61
CA PRO A 232 16.07 -4.32 1.43
C PRO A 232 15.24 -3.36 2.28
N VAL A 233 14.25 -2.70 1.66
CA VAL A 233 13.46 -1.66 2.34
C VAL A 233 12.06 -1.54 1.76
N VAL A 234 11.12 -1.17 2.62
CA VAL A 234 9.75 -0.76 2.27
C VAL A 234 9.36 0.46 3.11
N LEU A 235 8.32 1.16 2.68
CA LEU A 235 7.63 2.17 3.48
C LEU A 235 6.31 1.61 3.99
N PHE A 236 6.21 1.46 5.30
CA PHE A 236 4.93 1.17 5.95
C PHE A 236 4.14 2.46 6.06
N THR A 237 2.95 2.47 5.47
CA THR A 237 2.12 3.68 5.40
C THR A 237 1.02 3.65 6.45
N SER A 238 0.58 4.80 6.92
CA SER A 238 -0.55 4.91 7.86
C SER A 238 -1.33 6.20 7.63
N PRO A 239 -2.63 6.23 7.91
CA PRO A 239 -3.39 7.47 7.81
C PRO A 239 -2.88 8.48 8.86
N LYS A 240 -2.79 9.77 8.48
CA LYS A 240 -2.60 10.83 9.48
C LYS A 240 -3.83 10.89 10.40
N ILE A 241 -3.58 11.01 11.70
CA ILE A 241 -4.63 11.15 12.70
C ILE A 241 -4.72 12.63 13.06
N ILE A 242 -5.83 13.26 12.66
CA ILE A 242 -6.13 14.64 13.02
C ILE A 242 -7.41 14.63 13.86
N ILE A 243 -7.33 15.15 15.08
CA ILE A 243 -8.43 15.17 16.02
C ILE A 243 -8.93 16.60 16.19
N LYS A 244 -10.25 16.77 16.14
CA LYS A 244 -10.98 17.98 16.51
C LYS A 244 -11.65 17.79 17.86
N THR A 245 -11.46 18.75 18.76
CA THR A 245 -12.17 18.77 20.05
C THR A 245 -13.54 19.44 19.93
N PRO A 246 -14.45 19.29 20.92
CA PRO A 246 -15.72 20.00 20.94
C PRO A 246 -15.55 21.53 20.90
N GLY A 247 -14.45 22.06 21.43
CA GLY A 247 -14.06 23.47 21.36
C GLY A 247 -13.46 23.91 20.01
N ASN A 248 -13.55 23.07 18.96
CA ASN A 248 -12.99 23.30 17.62
C ASN A 248 -11.45 23.39 17.56
N THR A 249 -10.73 22.97 18.58
CA THR A 249 -9.26 22.90 18.55
C THR A 249 -8.82 21.67 17.75
N LEU A 250 -7.79 21.80 16.92
CA LEU A 250 -7.26 20.72 16.10
C LEU A 250 -5.89 20.25 16.60
N TYR A 251 -5.72 18.94 16.70
CA TYR A 251 -4.48 18.28 17.07
C TYR A 251 -4.06 17.26 16.01
N PHE A 252 -2.78 17.26 15.64
CA PHE A 252 -2.17 16.15 14.93
C PHE A 252 -1.64 15.14 15.94
N ILE A 253 -1.88 13.84 15.70
CA ILE A 253 -1.40 12.76 16.58
C ILE A 253 -0.33 11.95 15.85
N GLU A 254 0.82 11.81 16.50
CA GLU A 254 1.95 11.02 16.02
C GLU A 254 2.79 10.54 17.21
N ASP A 255 3.24 9.29 17.18
CA ASP A 255 4.12 8.69 18.21
C ASP A 255 3.61 8.91 19.65
N ASN A 256 2.31 8.69 19.86
CA ASN A 256 1.61 8.89 21.14
C ASN A 256 1.64 10.33 21.69
N LYS A 257 1.97 11.30 20.84
CA LYS A 257 1.96 12.73 21.15
C LYS A 257 0.85 13.45 20.40
N LYS A 258 0.30 14.49 21.00
CA LYS A 258 -0.63 15.43 20.36
C LYS A 258 0.05 16.78 20.13
N TYR A 259 -0.05 17.26 18.90
CA TYR A 259 0.55 18.51 18.46
C TYR A 259 -0.57 19.48 18.08
N LEU A 260 -0.68 20.60 18.81
CA LEU A 260 -1.67 21.63 18.51
C LEU A 260 -1.44 22.20 17.11
N ILE A 261 -2.49 22.29 16.29
CA ILE A 261 -2.43 22.92 14.97
C ILE A 261 -2.92 24.38 15.11
N SER A 262 -1.98 25.31 15.29
CA SER A 262 -2.30 26.71 15.62
C SER A 262 -2.94 27.46 14.45
N ASN A 263 -2.60 27.12 13.21
CA ASN A 263 -3.12 27.78 11.99
C ASN A 263 -3.63 26.73 10.98
N PRO A 264 -4.83 26.15 11.20
CA PRO A 264 -5.31 25.00 10.43
C PRO A 264 -5.36 25.21 8.92
N THR A 265 -5.96 26.30 8.44
CA THR A 265 -6.11 26.57 7.00
C THR A 265 -4.76 26.57 6.29
N THR A 266 -3.81 27.36 6.79
CA THR A 266 -2.47 27.48 6.21
C THR A 266 -1.70 26.16 6.33
N THR A 267 -1.78 25.48 7.48
CA THR A 267 -1.08 24.20 7.71
C THR A 267 -1.58 23.13 6.73
N PHE A 268 -2.90 23.02 6.55
CA PHE A 268 -3.48 22.03 5.66
C PHE A 268 -3.15 22.30 4.20
N GLN A 269 -3.19 23.56 3.78
CA GLN A 269 -2.79 23.94 2.43
C GLN A 269 -1.31 23.64 2.18
N GLN A 270 -0.43 24.03 3.08
CA GLN A 270 1.03 23.87 2.92
C GLN A 270 1.50 22.42 3.03
N ARG A 271 0.81 21.58 3.82
CA ARG A 271 1.18 20.17 4.01
C ARG A 271 0.34 19.19 3.20
N ARG A 272 -0.57 19.69 2.36
CA ARG A 272 -1.59 18.90 1.63
C ARG A 272 -2.42 18.00 2.55
N TRP A 273 -2.68 18.44 3.78
CA TRP A 273 -3.58 17.71 4.66
C TRP A 273 -5.03 17.94 4.25
N SER A 274 -5.86 16.93 4.51
CA SER A 274 -7.27 16.97 4.12
C SER A 274 -8.18 17.09 5.33
N PHE A 275 -9.10 18.05 5.29
CA PHE A 275 -10.18 18.18 6.27
C PHE A 275 -11.08 16.94 6.34
N ARG A 276 -11.08 16.09 5.29
CA ARG A 276 -11.81 14.82 5.26
C ARG A 276 -11.29 13.79 6.27
N LEU A 277 -10.06 13.94 6.74
CA LEU A 277 -9.42 13.01 7.68
C LEU A 277 -9.61 13.42 9.15
N ILE A 278 -10.28 14.54 9.40
CA ILE A 278 -10.54 15.02 10.76
C ILE A 278 -11.53 14.08 11.45
N GLN A 279 -11.12 13.61 12.62
CA GLN A 279 -11.93 12.83 13.53
C GLN A 279 -12.34 13.70 14.71
N THR A 280 -13.56 13.55 15.22
CA THR A 280 -13.98 14.24 16.45
C THR A 280 -13.76 13.33 17.64
N LYS A 281 -13.08 13.83 18.68
CA LYS A 281 -12.91 13.14 19.97
C LYS A 281 -13.18 14.07 21.13
N THR A 282 -13.49 13.49 22.28
CA THR A 282 -13.63 14.22 23.56
C THR A 282 -12.27 14.68 24.10
N GLU A 283 -12.29 15.66 25.00
CA GLU A 283 -11.07 16.12 25.68
C GLU A 283 -10.46 15.02 26.56
N ASP A 284 -11.28 14.16 27.17
CA ASP A 284 -10.80 13.04 27.99
C ASP A 284 -10.07 11.99 27.17
N GLU A 285 -10.55 11.69 25.96
CA GLU A 285 -9.83 10.81 25.02
C GLU A 285 -8.46 11.36 24.63
N LEU A 286 -8.30 12.69 24.59
CA LEU A 286 -7.03 13.35 24.26
C LEU A 286 -6.04 13.39 25.43
N ARG A 287 -6.47 13.15 26.66
CA ARG A 287 -5.57 13.10 27.84
C ARG A 287 -4.63 11.89 27.81
N ASN A 288 -4.94 10.90 26.97
CA ASN A 288 -4.09 9.72 26.79
C ASN A 288 -2.83 10.01 25.96
N PHE A 289 -2.74 11.17 25.29
CA PHE A 289 -1.59 11.58 24.50
C PHE A 289 -0.73 12.60 25.25
N VAL A 290 0.58 12.48 25.10
CA VAL A 290 1.56 13.43 25.64
C VAL A 290 1.56 14.71 24.80
N ASP A 291 1.71 15.88 25.42
CA ASP A 291 1.80 17.14 24.67
C ASP A 291 3.12 17.23 23.87
N GLY A 292 2.99 17.51 22.57
CA GLY A 292 4.08 17.88 21.69
C GLY A 292 4.15 19.39 21.47
N ASN A 293 5.24 19.84 20.86
CA ASN A 293 5.37 21.25 20.49
C ASN A 293 4.29 21.65 19.47
N PRO A 294 3.65 22.82 19.60
CA PRO A 294 2.65 23.25 18.63
C PRO A 294 3.21 23.33 17.19
N ILE A 295 2.37 23.06 16.20
CA ILE A 295 2.68 23.23 14.77
C ILE A 295 2.38 24.68 14.40
N ILE A 296 3.43 25.50 14.29
CA ILE A 296 3.37 26.97 14.21
C ILE A 296 3.86 27.55 12.87
N HIS A 297 3.99 26.74 11.79
CA HIS A 297 4.47 27.06 10.40
C HIS A 297 5.83 26.42 10.00
N GLU A 298 6.13 26.45 8.68
CA GLU A 298 7.12 25.73 7.83
C GLU A 298 8.35 25.03 8.46
N ASN A 299 8.88 25.46 9.60
CA ASN A 299 10.16 24.97 10.14
C ASN A 299 10.05 23.95 11.27
N GLY A 300 8.84 23.56 11.67
CA GLY A 300 8.65 22.40 12.52
C GLY A 300 8.76 21.10 11.72
N LEU A 301 9.96 20.78 11.24
CA LEU A 301 10.32 19.39 10.93
C LEU A 301 10.06 18.61 12.22
N LEU A 302 9.04 17.76 12.23
CA LEU A 302 8.79 16.89 13.39
C LEU A 302 9.88 15.82 13.48
N LYS A 303 10.57 15.57 12.37
CA LYS A 303 11.69 14.65 12.21
C LYS A 303 12.68 15.28 11.23
N THR A 304 13.92 15.44 11.65
CA THR A 304 15.05 15.73 10.75
C THR A 304 15.36 14.48 9.92
N ILE A 305 16.19 14.59 8.87
CA ILE A 305 16.67 13.40 8.12
C ILE A 305 17.39 12.41 9.06
N GLU A 306 17.94 12.91 10.18
CA GLU A 306 18.60 12.10 11.21
C GLU A 306 17.61 11.33 12.10
N ASP A 307 16.33 11.71 12.09
CA ASP A 307 15.24 11.05 12.82
C ASP A 307 14.48 10.01 11.97
N LEU A 308 14.90 9.76 10.71
CA LEU A 308 14.33 8.82 9.72
C LEU A 308 15.35 7.78 9.24
#